data_AF-A0A8J4CML4-F1
#
_entry.id   AF-A0A8J4CML4-F1
#
_cell.length_a   1.000
_cell.length_b   1.000
_cell.length_c   1.000
_cell.angle_alpha   90.00
_cell.angle_beta   90.00
_cell.angle_gamma   90.00
#
_symmetry.space_group_name_H-M   'P 1'
#
loop_
_entity.id
_entity.type
_entity.pdbx_description
1 polymer ?
#
loop_
_entity_poly.entity_id
_entity_poly.type
_entity_poly.pdbx_seq_one_letter_code
_entity_poly.pdbx_strand_id
1 'polypeptide(L)'
;MADFNSVKARFDAISSRLDDLAKHPTFKTALRARNLQERQLAILQRIDKLMQALNLDLSASTRPSLVANPPHRPRPTVTLDASPTQQRLERELINRGFSSFRFVRVPTEYYDLSLELRRDCLGAASVNHLCKSIVMENTRAHESVTGWDDPRNSKYYCVIVQYTARLHADKLKVGVQELSGRKFGRQYYNMRLAAEEVNDALTGFSHNAVTPICMRERLPILMSHRIAKLQPGEFWLGAGEVDVKVGLNVDEFITAYQPFVLDCTYD
;
A
#
# COMPACT_ATOMS: atom_id res chain seq x y z
N MET A 1 40.62 -38.60 13.85
CA MET A 1 40.39 -38.36 12.42
C MET A 1 38.90 -38.10 12.26
N ALA A 2 38.50 -36.85 12.00
CA ALA A 2 37.08 -36.52 11.79
C ALA A 2 36.58 -37.31 10.57
N ASP A 3 35.49 -38.05 10.76
CA ASP A 3 34.93 -39.00 9.82
C ASP A 3 34.60 -38.31 8.47
N PHE A 4 35.35 -38.69 7.43
CA PHE A 4 35.21 -38.18 6.05
C PHE A 4 33.76 -38.27 5.56
N ASN A 5 33.02 -39.30 6.01
CA ASN A 5 31.62 -39.49 5.66
C ASN A 5 30.72 -38.39 6.25
N SER A 6 31.04 -37.90 7.45
CA SER A 6 30.32 -36.80 8.10
C SER A 6 30.51 -35.47 7.36
N VAL A 7 31.73 -35.20 6.90
CA VAL A 7 32.04 -33.99 6.12
C VAL A 7 31.36 -34.04 4.75
N LYS A 8 31.39 -35.20 4.08
CA LYS A 8 30.70 -35.41 2.81
C LYS A 8 29.19 -35.24 2.93
N ALA A 9 28.57 -35.81 3.97
CA ALA A 9 27.13 -35.65 4.20
C ALA A 9 26.73 -34.18 4.45
N ARG A 10 27.56 -33.41 5.16
CA ARG A 10 27.34 -31.97 5.37
C ARG A 10 27.48 -31.17 4.07
N PHE A 11 28.46 -31.51 3.23
CA PHE A 11 28.63 -30.88 1.92
C PHE A 11 27.42 -31.14 1.02
N ASP A 12 27.00 -32.41 0.91
CA ASP A 12 25.86 -32.82 0.09
C ASP A 12 24.56 -32.10 0.56
N ALA A 13 24.37 -31.94 1.88
CA ALA A 13 23.24 -31.19 2.45
C ALA A 13 23.29 -29.68 2.16
N ILE A 14 24.47 -29.06 2.15
CA ILE A 14 24.63 -27.64 1.81
C ILE A 14 24.34 -27.41 0.32
N SER A 15 24.87 -28.27 -0.56
CA SER A 15 24.59 -28.20 -2.00
C SER A 15 23.10 -28.34 -2.30
N SER A 16 22.40 -29.29 -1.67
CA SER A 16 20.95 -29.43 -1.84
C SER A 16 20.19 -28.16 -1.43
N ARG A 17 20.59 -27.51 -0.33
CA ARG A 17 19.93 -26.27 0.13
C ARG A 17 20.20 -25.10 -0.82
N LEU A 18 21.40 -25.02 -1.41
CA LEU A 18 21.72 -24.02 -2.42
C LEU A 18 20.88 -24.19 -3.69
N ASP A 19 20.66 -25.44 -4.12
CA ASP A 19 19.79 -25.74 -5.26
C ASP A 19 18.32 -25.40 -4.99
N ASP A 20 17.83 -25.61 -3.76
CA ASP A 20 16.48 -25.23 -3.35
C ASP A 20 16.30 -23.71 -3.25
N LEU A 21 17.31 -23.00 -2.71
CA LEU A 21 17.35 -21.54 -2.69
C LEU A 21 17.34 -20.94 -4.10
N ALA A 22 18.06 -21.54 -5.06
CA ALA A 22 18.04 -21.11 -6.46
C ALA A 22 16.67 -21.30 -7.12
N LYS A 23 15.88 -22.29 -6.67
CA LYS A 23 14.52 -22.55 -7.16
C LYS A 23 13.45 -21.69 -6.47
N HIS A 24 13.78 -21.08 -5.31
CA HIS A 24 12.84 -20.32 -4.49
C HIS A 24 12.27 -19.10 -5.23
N PRO A 25 10.93 -18.85 -5.18
CA PRO A 25 10.28 -17.75 -5.89
C PRO A 25 10.90 -16.37 -5.61
N THR A 26 11.28 -16.11 -4.36
CA THR A 26 11.91 -14.84 -3.95
C THR A 26 13.27 -14.60 -4.62
N PHE A 27 14.08 -15.65 -4.78
CA PHE A 27 15.37 -15.56 -5.46
C PHE A 27 15.19 -15.32 -6.96
N LYS A 28 14.22 -16.00 -7.58
CA LYS A 28 13.83 -15.76 -8.98
C LYS A 28 13.31 -14.34 -9.20
N THR A 29 12.53 -13.79 -8.26
CA THR A 29 12.04 -12.40 -8.31
C THR A 29 13.19 -11.41 -8.17
N ALA A 30 14.14 -11.63 -7.25
CA ALA A 30 15.32 -10.78 -7.09
C ALA A 30 16.22 -10.80 -8.32
N LEU A 31 16.44 -11.97 -8.93
CA LEU A 31 17.20 -12.12 -10.17
C LEU A 31 16.50 -11.45 -11.36
N ARG A 32 15.16 -11.54 -11.44
CA ARG A 32 14.36 -10.82 -12.45
C ARG A 32 14.46 -9.30 -12.26
N ALA A 33 14.39 -8.81 -11.02
CA ALA A 33 14.54 -7.39 -10.72
C ALA A 33 15.92 -6.86 -11.12
N ARG A 34 16.99 -7.61 -10.82
CA ARG A 34 18.35 -7.26 -11.24
C ARG A 34 18.51 -7.25 -12.76
N ASN A 35 17.99 -8.28 -13.45
CA ASN A 35 18.00 -8.34 -14.91
C ASN A 35 17.21 -7.19 -15.55
N LEU A 36 16.10 -6.75 -14.95
CA LEU A 36 15.34 -5.59 -15.40
C LEU A 36 16.12 -4.29 -15.20
N GLN A 37 16.80 -4.13 -14.07
CA GLN A 37 17.63 -2.96 -13.78
C GLN A 37 18.82 -2.85 -14.74
N GLU A 38 19.48 -3.97 -15.05
CA GLU A 38 20.57 -4.02 -16.04
C GLU A 38 20.07 -3.69 -17.45
N ARG A 39 18.87 -4.17 -17.83
CA ARG A 39 18.22 -3.80 -19.10
C ARG A 39 17.83 -2.32 -19.15
N GLN A 40 17.33 -1.76 -18.05
CA GLN A 40 16.98 -0.34 -17.96
C GLN A 40 18.21 0.54 -18.15
N LEU A 41 19.33 0.20 -17.51
CA LEU A 41 20.59 0.93 -17.67
C LEU A 41 21.12 0.84 -19.10
N ALA A 42 21.05 -0.34 -19.73
CA ALA A 42 21.46 -0.52 -21.12
C ALA A 42 20.59 0.27 -22.11
N ILE A 43 19.28 0.41 -21.84
CA ILE A 43 18.37 1.24 -22.64
C ILE A 43 18.76 2.72 -22.51
N LEU A 44 18.98 3.22 -21.29
CA LEU A 44 19.39 4.61 -21.06
C LEU A 44 20.70 4.95 -21.78
N GLN A 45 21.70 4.07 -21.70
CA GLN A 45 22.97 4.25 -22.41
C GLN A 45 22.80 4.27 -23.94
N ARG A 46 21.83 3.51 -24.48
CA ARG A 46 21.56 3.47 -25.92
C ARG A 46 20.79 4.72 -26.37
N ILE A 47 19.92 5.25 -25.53
CA ILE A 47 19.27 6.56 -25.73
C ILE A 47 20.33 7.65 -25.78
N ASP A 48 21.28 7.69 -24.82
CA ASP A 48 22.37 8.68 -24.83
C ASP A 48 23.21 8.63 -26.10
N LYS A 49 23.57 7.42 -26.56
CA LYS A 49 24.31 7.25 -27.82
C LYS A 49 23.51 7.70 -29.04
N LEU A 50 22.20 7.42 -29.06
CA LEU A 50 21.32 7.88 -30.15
C LEU A 50 21.16 9.41 -30.13
N MET A 51 21.04 10.02 -28.96
CA MET A 51 20.96 11.47 -28.82
C MET A 51 22.24 12.15 -29.33
N GLN A 52 23.41 11.60 -28.97
CA GLN A 52 24.70 12.08 -29.48
C GLN A 52 24.82 11.90 -31.01
N ALA A 53 24.39 10.75 -31.55
CA ALA A 53 24.46 10.47 -32.98
C ALA A 53 23.49 11.34 -33.81
N LEU A 54 22.36 11.73 -33.24
CA LEU A 54 21.34 12.55 -33.90
C LEU A 54 21.53 14.05 -33.69
N ASN A 55 22.58 14.48 -32.96
CA ASN A 55 22.81 15.88 -32.59
C ASN A 55 21.55 16.54 -31.98
N LEU A 56 20.73 15.74 -31.29
CA LEU A 56 19.52 16.19 -30.63
C LEU A 56 19.91 16.81 -29.29
N ASP A 57 20.30 18.06 -29.36
CA ASP A 57 20.60 18.87 -28.18
C ASP A 57 19.31 19.48 -27.63
N LEU A 58 18.71 18.85 -26.63
CA LEU A 58 17.63 19.44 -25.84
C LEU A 58 18.14 20.43 -24.78
N SER A 59 19.42 20.83 -24.81
CA SER A 59 19.96 21.82 -23.87
C SER A 59 19.61 23.28 -24.21
N ALA A 60 18.86 23.53 -25.29
CA ALA A 60 18.32 24.85 -25.61
C ALA A 60 16.96 25.14 -24.92
N SER A 61 16.87 24.94 -23.61
CA SER A 61 16.04 25.80 -22.76
C SER A 61 16.46 25.72 -21.29
N THR A 62 16.86 26.88 -20.75
CA THR A 62 17.29 27.17 -19.37
C THR A 62 18.71 26.72 -18.97
N ARG A 63 19.65 27.68 -19.08
CA ARG A 63 20.91 27.72 -18.33
C ARG A 63 20.64 27.46 -16.84
N PRO A 64 21.39 26.57 -16.16
CA PRO A 64 21.41 26.54 -14.70
C PRO A 64 22.24 27.73 -14.21
N SER A 65 21.56 28.70 -13.59
CA SER A 65 22.21 29.67 -12.73
C SER A 65 22.90 28.91 -11.60
N LEU A 66 24.18 29.19 -11.37
CA LEU A 66 24.85 28.78 -10.14
C LEU A 66 24.03 29.34 -8.96
N VAL A 67 23.71 28.45 -8.01
CA VAL A 67 22.86 28.67 -6.82
C VAL A 67 21.35 28.60 -7.05
N ALA A 68 20.84 27.37 -7.12
CA ALA A 68 19.71 26.97 -6.29
C ALA A 68 19.80 25.46 -6.09
N ASN A 69 19.77 25.01 -4.85
CA ASN A 69 19.46 23.62 -4.54
C ASN A 69 18.24 23.19 -5.39
N PRO A 70 18.12 21.92 -5.84
CA PRO A 70 16.84 21.44 -6.38
C PRO A 70 15.76 21.90 -5.41
N PRO A 71 14.60 22.47 -5.88
CA PRO A 71 13.61 23.02 -4.98
C PRO A 71 13.39 21.98 -3.91
N HIS A 72 13.92 22.27 -2.72
CA HIS A 72 13.96 21.30 -1.65
C HIS A 72 12.49 21.16 -1.36
N ARG A 73 11.86 20.08 -1.83
CA ARG A 73 10.43 19.89 -1.61
C ARG A 73 10.27 20.10 -0.12
N PRO A 74 9.53 21.14 0.30
CA PRO A 74 9.55 21.54 1.69
C PRO A 74 9.17 20.29 2.47
N ARG A 75 10.04 19.92 3.42
CA ARG A 75 9.82 18.73 4.22
C ARG A 75 8.41 18.85 4.79
N PRO A 76 7.57 17.80 4.72
CA PRO A 76 6.21 17.92 5.20
C PRO A 76 6.21 18.38 6.66
N THR A 77 5.40 19.39 6.94
CA THR A 77 5.19 19.95 8.28
C THR A 77 3.74 19.81 8.68
N VAL A 78 3.47 19.87 9.98
CA VAL A 78 2.11 19.92 10.50
C VAL A 78 1.51 21.30 10.21
N THR A 79 0.27 21.32 9.74
CA THR A 79 -0.54 22.51 9.44
C THR A 79 -1.16 23.02 10.74
N LEU A 80 -0.72 24.19 11.24
CA LEU A 80 -1.04 24.68 12.59
C LEU A 80 -2.52 25.05 12.78
N ASP A 81 -3.19 25.50 11.72
CA ASP A 81 -4.60 25.90 11.69
C ASP A 81 -5.55 24.76 11.31
N ALA A 82 -5.02 23.58 11.01
CA ALA A 82 -5.82 22.40 10.76
C ALA A 82 -6.47 21.87 12.05
N SER A 83 -7.48 21.01 11.91
CA SER A 83 -8.12 20.35 13.05
C SER A 83 -7.13 19.49 13.86
N PRO A 84 -7.39 19.24 15.15
CA PRO A 84 -6.55 18.35 15.96
C PRO A 84 -6.39 16.94 15.37
N THR A 85 -7.43 16.42 14.70
CA THR A 85 -7.38 15.13 14.01
C THR A 85 -6.44 15.19 12.82
N GLN A 86 -6.58 16.18 11.93
CA GLN A 86 -5.67 16.33 10.79
C GLN A 86 -4.22 16.50 11.24
N GLN A 87 -3.95 17.35 12.24
CA GLN A 87 -2.59 17.54 12.77
C GLN A 87 -1.98 16.25 13.32
N ARG A 88 -2.79 15.38 13.94
CA ARG A 88 -2.36 14.07 14.42
C ARG A 88 -1.97 13.16 13.26
N LEU A 89 -2.77 13.12 12.20
CA LEU A 89 -2.50 12.32 10.99
C LEU A 89 -1.25 12.83 10.24
N GLU A 90 -1.11 14.14 10.07
CA GLU A 90 0.08 14.75 9.46
C GLU A 90 1.36 14.35 10.22
N ARG A 91 1.33 14.41 11.56
CA ARG A 91 2.46 14.01 12.40
C ARG A 91 2.82 12.54 12.23
N GLU A 92 1.85 11.65 12.15
CA GLU A 92 2.09 10.22 11.89
C GLU A 92 2.73 9.98 10.52
N LEU A 93 2.23 10.64 9.47
CA LEU A 93 2.79 10.54 8.12
C LEU A 93 4.23 11.06 8.06
N ILE A 94 4.50 12.21 8.71
CA ILE A 94 5.86 12.75 8.84
C ILE A 94 6.78 11.78 9.58
N ASN A 95 6.33 11.25 10.72
CA ASN A 95 7.11 10.30 11.52
C ASN A 95 7.40 8.99 10.78
N ARG A 96 6.49 8.58 9.89
CA ARG A 96 6.67 7.41 9.02
C ARG A 96 7.50 7.69 7.77
N GLY A 97 7.94 8.92 7.55
CA GLY A 97 8.87 9.28 6.49
C GLY A 97 8.23 9.54 5.13
N PHE A 98 6.93 9.85 5.08
CA PHE A 98 6.31 10.32 3.83
C PHE A 98 7.00 11.60 3.36
N SER A 99 7.39 11.64 2.09
CA SER A 99 7.98 12.83 1.47
C SER A 99 6.93 13.85 1.04
N SER A 100 5.67 13.43 0.88
CA SER A 100 4.52 14.31 0.68
C SER A 100 3.19 13.63 0.94
N PHE A 101 2.21 14.46 1.27
CA PHE A 101 0.79 14.11 1.32
C PHE A 101 -0.02 15.38 1.08
N ARG A 102 -1.29 15.25 0.68
CA ARG A 102 -2.18 16.39 0.48
C ARG A 102 -3.49 16.18 1.22
N PHE A 103 -3.78 17.03 2.20
CA PHE A 103 -5.09 17.08 2.84
C PHE A 103 -5.99 18.05 2.07
N VAL A 104 -7.25 17.66 1.87
CA VAL A 104 -8.27 18.48 1.22
C VAL A 104 -9.55 18.40 2.05
N ARG A 105 -10.10 19.55 2.42
CA ARG A 105 -11.46 19.64 2.96
C ARG A 105 -12.45 19.77 1.81
N VAL A 106 -13.41 18.87 1.75
CA VAL A 106 -14.42 18.77 0.67
C VAL A 106 -15.76 19.36 1.12
N PRO A 107 -16.67 19.70 0.18
CA PRO A 107 -18.00 20.20 0.52
C PRO A 107 -18.82 19.20 1.36
N THR A 108 -19.81 19.69 2.11
CA THR A 108 -20.65 18.86 2.99
C THR A 108 -21.43 17.79 2.19
N GLU A 109 -21.87 18.14 0.99
CA GLU A 109 -22.58 17.29 0.04
C GLU A 109 -21.67 16.30 -0.71
N TYR A 110 -20.38 16.22 -0.38
CA TYR A 110 -19.39 15.41 -1.12
C TYR A 110 -19.83 13.96 -1.36
N TYR A 111 -20.49 13.33 -0.39
CA TYR A 111 -20.97 11.96 -0.50
C TYR A 111 -22.26 11.80 -1.33
N ASP A 112 -22.93 12.89 -1.69
CA ASP A 112 -24.08 12.92 -2.59
C ASP A 112 -23.65 13.17 -4.05
N LEU A 113 -22.42 13.66 -4.27
CA LEU A 113 -21.86 13.90 -5.59
C LEU A 113 -21.53 12.60 -6.34
N SER A 114 -21.46 12.67 -7.68
CA SER A 114 -20.92 11.58 -8.51
C SER A 114 -19.42 11.38 -8.27
N LEU A 115 -18.87 10.24 -8.68
CA LEU A 115 -17.43 9.96 -8.50
C LEU A 115 -16.56 10.93 -9.29
N GLU A 116 -17.01 11.39 -10.45
CA GLU A 116 -16.31 12.36 -11.29
C GLU A 116 -16.19 13.71 -10.58
N LEU A 117 -17.29 14.19 -9.99
CA LEU A 117 -17.28 15.42 -9.20
C LEU A 117 -16.42 15.28 -7.95
N ARG A 118 -16.49 14.13 -7.27
CA ARG A 118 -15.61 13.85 -6.12
C ARG A 118 -14.13 13.83 -6.50
N ARG A 119 -13.79 13.30 -7.69
CA ARG A 119 -12.43 13.33 -8.25
C ARG A 119 -11.99 14.78 -8.44
N ASP A 120 -12.86 15.61 -8.99
CA ASP A 120 -12.58 17.02 -9.28
C ASP A 120 -12.35 17.81 -7.99
N CYS A 121 -13.15 17.59 -6.94
CA CYS A 121 -12.94 18.19 -5.62
C CYS A 121 -11.53 17.92 -5.06
N LEU A 122 -10.95 16.76 -5.37
CA LEU A 122 -9.66 16.33 -4.84
C LEU A 122 -8.48 16.61 -5.77
N GLY A 123 -8.76 16.96 -7.03
CA GLY A 123 -7.75 16.99 -8.09
C GLY A 123 -7.10 15.62 -8.30
N ALA A 124 -7.87 14.54 -8.17
CA ALA A 124 -7.39 13.18 -8.39
C ALA A 124 -7.27 12.89 -9.90
N ALA A 125 -6.30 12.08 -10.31
CA ALA A 125 -6.07 11.79 -11.74
C ALA A 125 -7.24 11.06 -12.42
N SER A 126 -7.97 10.23 -11.67
CA SER A 126 -9.18 9.56 -12.17
C SER A 126 -10.06 9.09 -11.00
N VAL A 127 -11.29 8.67 -11.29
CA VAL A 127 -12.19 8.04 -10.30
C VAL A 127 -11.59 6.78 -9.66
N ASN A 128 -10.74 6.05 -10.39
CA ASN A 128 -9.99 4.90 -9.85
C ASN A 128 -8.98 5.27 -8.75
N HIS A 129 -8.59 6.54 -8.60
CA HIS A 129 -7.70 6.97 -7.52
C HIS A 129 -8.48 7.25 -6.22
N LEU A 130 -9.82 7.29 -6.28
CA LEU A 130 -10.66 7.45 -5.11
C LEU A 130 -10.83 6.11 -4.41
N CYS A 131 -10.40 6.03 -3.16
CA CYS A 131 -10.44 4.81 -2.36
C CYS A 131 -11.22 5.04 -1.07
N LYS A 132 -11.66 3.92 -0.47
CA LYS A 132 -12.24 3.87 0.86
C LYS A 132 -11.54 2.83 1.70
N SER A 133 -11.46 3.10 2.98
CA SER A 133 -11.08 2.15 4.02
C SER A 133 -12.33 1.72 4.78
N ILE A 134 -12.47 0.42 4.99
CA ILE A 134 -13.58 -0.18 5.75
C ILE A 134 -13.04 -1.25 6.68
N VAL A 135 -13.62 -1.38 7.88
CA VAL A 135 -13.27 -2.50 8.78
C VAL A 135 -14.10 -3.73 8.41
N MET A 136 -13.40 -4.83 8.17
CA MET A 136 -14.01 -6.13 7.91
C MET A 136 -13.75 -7.08 9.09
N GLU A 137 -14.80 -7.76 9.53
CA GLU A 137 -14.79 -8.79 10.57
C GLU A 137 -14.88 -10.19 9.95
N ASN A 138 -14.00 -11.10 10.38
CA ASN A 138 -14.14 -12.52 10.18
C ASN A 138 -15.10 -13.09 11.22
N THR A 139 -16.39 -13.11 10.88
CA THR A 139 -17.47 -13.58 11.78
C THR A 139 -17.44 -15.08 12.06
N ARG A 140 -16.55 -15.83 11.41
CA ARG A 140 -16.33 -17.27 11.62
C ARG A 140 -14.89 -17.59 12.00
N ALA A 141 -14.14 -16.60 12.52
CA ALA A 141 -12.78 -16.83 12.98
C ALA A 141 -12.73 -18.02 13.95
N HIS A 142 -11.69 -18.85 13.82
CA HIS A 142 -11.46 -19.96 14.75
C HIS A 142 -11.34 -19.43 16.18
N GLU A 143 -11.78 -20.18 17.19
CA GLU A 143 -11.78 -19.75 18.61
C GLU A 143 -10.41 -19.30 19.13
N SER A 144 -9.33 -19.84 18.56
CA SER A 144 -7.96 -19.46 18.87
C SER A 144 -7.49 -18.15 18.23
N VAL A 145 -8.34 -17.49 17.43
CA VAL A 145 -8.05 -16.21 16.79
C VAL A 145 -8.60 -15.09 17.66
N THR A 146 -7.70 -14.39 18.34
CA THR A 146 -8.04 -13.29 19.23
C THR A 146 -7.73 -11.96 18.56
N GLY A 147 -8.76 -11.11 18.41
CA GLY A 147 -8.62 -9.74 17.94
C GLY A 147 -7.82 -9.63 16.63
N TRP A 148 -6.65 -8.99 16.71
CA TRP A 148 -5.78 -8.73 15.56
C TRP A 148 -4.29 -9.02 15.87
N ASP A 149 -4.04 -9.94 16.80
CA ASP A 149 -2.69 -10.24 17.30
C ASP A 149 -1.79 -10.90 16.25
N ASP A 150 -2.38 -11.69 15.34
CA ASP A 150 -1.69 -12.28 14.18
C ASP A 150 -2.15 -11.58 12.89
N PRO A 151 -1.36 -10.64 12.33
CA PRO A 151 -1.71 -9.92 11.12
C PRO A 151 -2.06 -10.80 9.92
N ARG A 152 -1.58 -12.04 9.87
CA ARG A 152 -1.87 -12.99 8.78
C ARG A 152 -3.17 -13.75 8.99
N ASN A 153 -3.74 -13.71 10.19
CA ASN A 153 -4.94 -14.44 10.56
C ASN A 153 -5.72 -13.76 11.71
N SER A 154 -6.08 -12.49 11.53
CA SER A 154 -6.87 -11.70 12.46
C SER A 154 -8.37 -11.91 12.34
N LYS A 155 -9.10 -11.56 13.41
CA LYS A 155 -10.56 -11.39 13.37
C LYS A 155 -10.96 -10.11 12.65
N TYR A 156 -10.20 -9.03 12.80
CA TYR A 156 -10.52 -7.73 12.19
C TYR A 156 -9.39 -7.26 11.26
N TYR A 157 -9.77 -6.67 10.12
CA TYR A 157 -8.86 -6.06 9.16
C TYR A 157 -9.38 -4.70 8.70
N CYS A 158 -8.49 -3.74 8.47
CA CYS A 158 -8.82 -2.54 7.70
C CYS A 158 -8.58 -2.85 6.21
N VAL A 159 -9.62 -2.77 5.39
CA VAL A 159 -9.57 -3.11 3.96
C VAL A 159 -9.68 -1.85 3.13
N ILE A 160 -8.73 -1.66 2.22
CA ILE A 160 -8.63 -0.51 1.32
C ILE A 160 -8.96 -0.94 -0.12
N VAL A 161 -10.00 -0.35 -0.69
CA VAL A 161 -10.45 -0.60 -2.07
C VAL A 161 -10.84 0.70 -2.77
N GLN A 162 -10.83 0.71 -4.10
CA GLN A 162 -11.30 1.84 -4.91
C GLN A 162 -12.83 1.97 -4.82
N TYR A 163 -13.37 3.19 -4.92
CA TYR A 163 -14.82 3.41 -5.00
C TYR A 163 -15.45 2.79 -6.26
N THR A 164 -14.68 2.72 -7.35
CA THR A 164 -15.11 2.11 -8.62
C THR A 164 -15.13 0.59 -8.55
N ALA A 165 -14.49 -0.01 -7.56
CA ALA A 165 -14.39 -1.45 -7.40
C ALA A 165 -15.38 -1.97 -6.35
N ARG A 166 -16.02 -3.10 -6.67
CA ARG A 166 -16.80 -3.86 -5.68
C ARG A 166 -15.90 -4.91 -5.03
N LEU A 167 -15.94 -4.98 -3.70
CA LEU A 167 -15.24 -6.01 -2.93
C LEU A 167 -15.81 -7.39 -3.28
N HIS A 168 -14.94 -8.34 -3.60
CA HIS A 168 -15.31 -9.71 -3.91
C HIS A 168 -15.07 -10.59 -2.68
N ALA A 169 -16.15 -10.92 -1.96
CA ALA A 169 -16.06 -11.62 -0.67
C ALA A 169 -15.31 -12.96 -0.75
N ASP A 170 -15.56 -13.78 -1.78
CA ASP A 170 -14.83 -15.05 -1.95
C ASP A 170 -13.34 -14.86 -2.29
N LYS A 171 -12.97 -13.89 -3.14
CA LYS A 171 -11.55 -13.59 -3.40
C LYS A 171 -10.85 -13.10 -2.13
N LEU A 172 -11.48 -12.18 -1.37
CA LEU A 172 -10.94 -11.71 -0.09
C LEU A 172 -10.76 -12.88 0.90
N LYS A 173 -11.76 -13.74 1.00
CA LYS A 173 -11.73 -14.95 1.83
C LYS A 173 -10.59 -15.89 1.47
N VAL A 174 -10.40 -16.16 0.17
CA VAL A 174 -9.28 -16.98 -0.33
C VAL A 174 -7.95 -16.29 -0.02
N GLY A 175 -7.84 -14.99 -0.27
CA GLY A 175 -6.64 -14.21 0.03
C GLY A 175 -6.24 -14.26 1.51
N VAL A 176 -7.18 -14.06 2.45
CA VAL A 176 -6.90 -14.17 3.89
C VAL A 176 -6.54 -15.61 4.29
N GLN A 177 -7.22 -16.61 3.71
CA GLN A 177 -6.86 -18.00 3.96
C GLN A 177 -5.42 -18.30 3.50
N GLU A 178 -5.01 -17.80 2.34
CA GLU A 178 -3.66 -17.97 1.82
C GLU A 178 -2.61 -17.22 2.65
N LEU A 179 -2.90 -15.98 3.07
CA LEU A 179 -2.05 -15.21 3.98
C LEU A 179 -1.76 -15.96 5.28
N SER A 180 -2.76 -16.64 5.82
CA SER A 180 -2.64 -17.44 7.04
C SER A 180 -1.87 -18.77 6.86
N GLY A 181 -1.33 -19.03 5.66
CA GLY A 181 -0.70 -20.31 5.33
C GLY A 181 -1.68 -21.48 5.28
N ARG A 182 -2.97 -21.19 5.05
CA ARG A 182 -4.09 -22.16 5.07
C ARG A 182 -4.18 -22.93 6.40
N LYS A 183 -3.84 -22.26 7.51
CA LYS A 183 -3.87 -22.83 8.87
C LYS A 183 -5.23 -23.43 9.23
N PHE A 184 -6.33 -22.81 8.78
CA PHE A 184 -7.68 -23.29 9.00
C PHE A 184 -8.42 -23.61 7.70
N GLY A 185 -9.46 -24.43 7.82
CA GLY A 185 -10.38 -24.73 6.72
C GLY A 185 -11.15 -23.50 6.23
N ARG A 186 -11.61 -23.55 4.98
CA ARG A 186 -12.28 -22.42 4.30
C ARG A 186 -13.54 -21.92 5.04
N GLN A 187 -14.17 -22.74 5.88
CA GLN A 187 -15.34 -22.38 6.68
C GLN A 187 -15.07 -21.32 7.76
N TYR A 188 -13.80 -21.19 8.20
CA TYR A 188 -13.38 -20.25 9.25
C TYR A 188 -13.10 -18.84 8.74
N TYR A 189 -13.39 -18.57 7.48
CA TYR A 189 -13.17 -17.28 6.84
C TYR A 189 -14.50 -16.79 6.26
N ASN A 190 -15.13 -15.84 6.94
CA ASN A 190 -16.36 -15.17 6.52
C ASN A 190 -16.25 -13.67 6.81
N MET A 191 -15.62 -12.95 5.88
CA MET A 191 -15.40 -11.51 5.98
C MET A 191 -16.72 -10.76 5.74
N ARG A 192 -17.15 -10.00 6.74
CA ARG A 192 -18.33 -9.11 6.70
C ARG A 192 -17.92 -7.71 7.14
N LEU A 193 -18.69 -6.70 6.75
CA LEU A 193 -18.49 -5.36 7.28
C LEU A 193 -18.70 -5.40 8.79
N ALA A 194 -17.79 -4.80 9.56
CA ALA A 194 -17.97 -4.67 11.00
C ALA A 194 -19.19 -3.78 11.30
N ALA A 195 -19.86 -4.04 12.43
CA ALA A 195 -20.87 -3.14 12.96
C ALA A 195 -20.25 -1.75 13.25
N GLU A 196 -21.06 -0.69 13.19
CA GLU A 196 -20.59 0.69 13.34
C GLU A 196 -19.92 0.93 14.70
N GLU A 197 -20.50 0.40 15.78
CA GLU A 197 -19.96 0.54 17.13
C GLU A 197 -18.60 -0.14 17.27
N VAL A 198 -18.43 -1.29 16.59
CA VAL A 198 -17.16 -2.02 16.54
C VAL A 198 -16.14 -1.26 15.70
N ASN A 199 -16.55 -0.73 14.54
CA ASN A 199 -15.70 0.12 13.71
C ASN A 199 -15.19 1.34 14.50
N ASP A 200 -16.07 2.02 15.20
CA ASP A 200 -15.76 3.25 15.93
C ASP A 200 -14.86 2.96 17.13
N ALA A 201 -15.09 1.83 17.82
CA ALA A 201 -14.23 1.34 18.89
C ALA A 201 -12.82 1.02 18.38
N LEU A 202 -12.68 0.33 17.26
CA LEU A 202 -11.39 -0.11 16.71
C LEU A 202 -10.62 1.01 16.01
N THR A 203 -11.30 1.84 15.22
CA THR A 203 -10.64 2.86 14.40
C THR A 203 -10.54 4.19 15.12
N GLY A 204 -11.50 4.51 15.99
CA GLY A 204 -11.65 5.86 16.54
C GLY A 204 -12.27 6.86 15.57
N PHE A 205 -12.79 6.40 14.43
CA PHE A 205 -13.42 7.23 13.41
C PHE A 205 -14.81 6.69 13.06
N SER A 206 -15.76 7.59 12.90
CA SER A 206 -17.13 7.25 12.50
C SER A 206 -17.22 6.87 11.02
N HIS A 207 -18.42 6.42 10.62
CA HIS A 207 -18.74 6.16 9.22
C HIS A 207 -18.31 7.32 8.31
N ASN A 208 -17.81 7.00 7.11
CA ASN A 208 -17.27 7.95 6.12
C ASN A 208 -16.04 8.79 6.54
N ALA A 209 -15.50 8.59 7.74
CA ALA A 209 -14.27 9.21 8.23
C ALA A 209 -13.11 8.21 8.39
N VAL A 210 -13.39 6.90 8.29
CA VAL A 210 -12.43 5.82 8.51
C VAL A 210 -11.19 5.97 7.61
N THR A 211 -10.03 5.87 8.23
CA THR A 211 -8.71 5.91 7.60
C THR A 211 -7.77 4.92 8.32
N PRO A 212 -6.82 4.27 7.62
CA PRO A 212 -5.82 3.41 8.28
C PRO A 212 -4.78 4.21 9.09
N ILE A 213 -4.76 5.54 8.97
CA ILE A 213 -3.79 6.41 9.63
C ILE A 213 -4.28 6.74 11.04
N CYS A 214 -3.44 6.54 12.06
CA CYS A 214 -3.78 6.83 13.46
C CYS A 214 -5.08 6.17 13.95
N MET A 215 -5.40 4.96 13.47
CA MET A 215 -6.49 4.17 14.08
C MET A 215 -6.20 3.95 15.57
N ARG A 216 -7.26 3.88 16.39
CA ARG A 216 -7.13 3.57 17.83
C ARG A 216 -6.41 2.24 18.03
N GLU A 217 -6.80 1.23 17.26
CA GLU A 217 -6.17 -0.08 17.23
C GLU A 217 -5.37 -0.29 15.93
N ARG A 218 -4.22 -0.95 16.03
CA ARG A 218 -3.33 -1.22 14.89
C ARG A 218 -3.81 -2.44 14.10
N LEU A 219 -4.96 -2.31 13.44
CA LEU A 219 -5.50 -3.38 12.61
C LEU A 219 -4.56 -3.69 11.42
N PRO A 220 -4.38 -4.97 11.04
CA PRO A 220 -3.72 -5.32 9.80
C PRO A 220 -4.48 -4.75 8.60
N ILE A 221 -3.72 -4.28 7.61
CA ILE A 221 -4.28 -3.61 6.44
C ILE A 221 -4.26 -4.60 5.27
N LEU A 222 -5.41 -4.77 4.63
CA LEU A 222 -5.54 -5.44 3.33
C LEU A 222 -5.76 -4.36 2.27
N MET A 223 -4.94 -4.34 1.23
CA MET A 223 -5.04 -3.37 0.15
C MET A 223 -5.35 -4.09 -1.16
N SER A 224 -6.29 -3.56 -1.95
CA SER A 224 -6.51 -4.07 -3.31
C SER A 224 -5.26 -3.93 -4.16
N HIS A 225 -4.90 -5.01 -4.85
CA HIS A 225 -3.81 -5.04 -5.83
C HIS A 225 -3.97 -4.03 -6.97
N ARG A 226 -5.19 -3.52 -7.21
CA ARG A 226 -5.44 -2.47 -8.21
C ARG A 226 -4.91 -1.12 -7.76
N ILE A 227 -4.96 -0.82 -6.47
CA ILE A 227 -4.39 0.39 -5.87
C ILE A 227 -2.86 0.37 -6.01
N ALA A 228 -2.25 -0.78 -5.74
CA ALA A 228 -0.81 -1.00 -5.90
C ALA A 228 -0.29 -0.84 -7.35
N LYS A 229 -1.20 -0.78 -8.33
CA LYS A 229 -0.89 -0.64 -9.76
C LYS A 229 -1.34 0.70 -10.36
N LEU A 230 -1.81 1.64 -9.54
CA LEU A 230 -2.27 2.94 -10.03
C LEU A 230 -1.17 3.71 -10.76
N GLN A 231 -1.59 4.44 -11.79
CA GLN A 231 -0.74 5.35 -12.55
C GLN A 231 -1.53 6.65 -12.79
N PRO A 232 -1.09 7.80 -12.25
CA PRO A 232 0.06 7.96 -11.33
C PRO A 232 -0.11 7.16 -10.02
N GLY A 233 1.01 6.86 -9.34
CA GLY A 233 1.04 6.09 -8.08
C GLY A 233 0.55 6.89 -6.86
N GLU A 234 -0.63 7.48 -6.94
CA GLU A 234 -1.30 8.22 -5.86
C GLU A 234 -2.70 7.62 -5.62
N PHE A 235 -3.22 7.76 -4.41
CA PHE A 235 -4.62 7.43 -4.12
C PHE A 235 -5.17 8.30 -2.98
N TRP A 236 -6.49 8.41 -2.92
CA TRP A 236 -7.23 9.27 -2.00
C TRP A 236 -8.05 8.46 -1.01
N LEU A 237 -8.01 8.84 0.27
CA LEU A 237 -8.78 8.21 1.35
C LEU A 237 -9.50 9.24 2.21
N GLY A 238 -10.43 8.77 3.05
CA GLY A 238 -10.86 9.51 4.23
C GLY A 238 -9.69 9.81 5.17
N ALA A 239 -9.83 10.86 5.98
CA ALA A 239 -8.75 11.36 6.84
C ALA A 239 -9.25 11.70 8.25
N GLY A 240 -10.05 10.82 8.85
CA GLY A 240 -10.48 10.92 10.25
C GLY A 240 -11.62 11.91 10.50
N GLU A 241 -12.05 12.64 9.48
CA GLU A 241 -13.24 13.49 9.47
C GLU A 241 -14.03 13.24 8.18
N VAL A 242 -15.34 13.44 8.24
CA VAL A 242 -16.26 13.15 7.12
C VAL A 242 -15.92 13.99 5.90
N ASP A 243 -15.51 15.23 6.09
CA ASP A 243 -15.21 16.20 5.04
C ASP A 243 -13.71 16.37 4.80
N VAL A 244 -12.83 15.58 5.43
CA VAL A 244 -11.38 15.64 5.17
C VAL A 244 -10.93 14.41 4.41
N LYS A 245 -10.14 14.63 3.35
CA LYS A 245 -9.53 13.59 2.51
C LYS A 245 -8.01 13.77 2.47
N VAL A 246 -7.29 12.66 2.29
CA VAL A 246 -5.84 12.65 2.17
C VAL A 246 -5.41 11.91 0.89
N GLY A 247 -4.58 12.57 0.09
CA GLY A 247 -3.86 12.01 -1.04
C GLY A 247 -2.49 11.50 -0.60
N LEU A 248 -2.17 10.26 -0.93
CA LEU A 248 -0.95 9.55 -0.52
C LEU A 248 -0.28 8.89 -1.71
N ASN A 249 1.05 8.85 -1.70
CA ASN A 249 1.81 8.02 -2.63
C ASN A 249 1.65 6.53 -2.28
N VAL A 250 1.43 5.69 -3.30
CA VAL A 250 1.18 4.25 -3.15
C VAL A 250 2.41 3.53 -2.58
N ASP A 251 3.61 3.81 -3.11
CA ASP A 251 4.85 3.14 -2.69
C ASP A 251 5.27 3.54 -1.27
N GLU A 252 5.14 4.83 -0.94
CA GLU A 252 5.37 5.31 0.43
C GLU A 252 4.40 4.67 1.41
N PHE A 253 3.11 4.56 1.05
CA PHE A 253 2.13 3.88 1.89
C PHE A 253 2.46 2.41 2.09
N ILE A 254 2.80 1.68 1.01
CA ILE A 254 3.17 0.27 1.10
C ILE A 254 4.40 0.10 1.99
N THR A 255 5.40 0.97 1.85
CA THR A 255 6.63 0.94 2.66
C THR A 255 6.34 1.24 4.14
N ALA A 256 5.55 2.27 4.42
CA ALA A 256 5.30 2.77 5.77
C ALA A 256 4.30 1.93 6.57
N TYR A 257 3.29 1.36 5.91
CA TYR A 257 2.19 0.64 6.56
C TYR A 257 2.20 -0.87 6.31
N GLN A 258 3.03 -1.35 5.38
CA GLN A 258 3.18 -2.78 5.06
C GLN A 258 1.85 -3.53 4.89
N PRO A 259 0.91 -3.02 4.06
CA PRO A 259 -0.35 -3.70 3.84
C PRO A 259 -0.15 -5.03 3.11
N PHE A 260 -1.03 -5.99 3.35
CA PHE A 260 -1.12 -7.18 2.51
C PHE A 260 -1.86 -6.81 1.21
N VAL A 261 -1.15 -6.87 0.08
CA VAL A 261 -1.72 -6.56 -1.23
C VAL A 261 -2.39 -7.81 -1.80
N LEU A 262 -3.71 -7.75 -2.03
CA LEU A 262 -4.52 -8.89 -2.42
C LEU A 262 -5.38 -8.63 -3.66
N ASP A 263 -5.66 -9.68 -4.42
CA ASP A 263 -6.82 -9.68 -5.31
C ASP A 263 -8.09 -9.90 -4.49
N CYS A 264 -8.84 -8.81 -4.28
CA CYS A 264 -10.03 -8.79 -3.44
C CYS A 264 -11.21 -8.06 -4.08
N THR A 265 -11.16 -7.75 -5.37
CA THR A 265 -12.21 -7.02 -6.09
C THR A 265 -12.66 -7.78 -7.34
N TYR A 266 -13.86 -7.47 -7.82
CA TYR A 266 -14.28 -7.90 -9.15
C TYR A 266 -13.40 -7.28 -10.23
N ASP A 267 -13.37 -7.94 -11.38
CA ASP A 267 -12.61 -7.46 -12.53
C ASP A 267 -13.27 -6.30 -13.27
#